data_AF-A0AA45N0I8-F1
#
_entry.id   AF-A0AA45N0I8-F1
#
_cell.length_a   1.000
_cell.length_b   1.000
_cell.length_c   1.000
_cell.angle_alpha   90.00
_cell.angle_beta   90.00
_cell.angle_gamma   90.00
#
_symmetry.space_group_name_H-M   'P 1'
#
loop_
_entity.id
_entity.type
_entity.pdbx_description
1 polymer ?
#
loop_
_entity_poly.entity_id
_entity_poly.type
_entity_poly.pdbx_seq_one_letter_code
_entity_poly.pdbx_strand_id
1 'polypeptide(L)'
;MCAVLAIGSCMLSSAHAADSRGPATPEEIARVVQIAAAADKDPVATMASADGRWFQKWSDDVPDYSFGPDQGAFWLMNGAAKGELKRVAIFQHMVSTAAYQVQHQIHDPQKSKDEFEAKTVAGLEGVLRAYQNLLAANPDNRSAPLDDAVAARDKGTLLAFVRALPPMPKR
;
A
#
# COMPACT_ATOMS: atom_id res chain seq x y z
N MET A 1 30.35 -50.00 47.08
CA MET A 1 30.45 -49.42 45.72
C MET A 1 29.30 -48.44 45.54
N CYS A 2 29.60 -47.15 45.57
CA CYS A 2 28.64 -46.07 45.37
C CYS A 2 28.37 -45.91 43.86
N ALA A 3 27.11 -45.90 43.45
CA ALA A 3 26.71 -45.46 42.12
C ALA A 3 25.96 -44.12 42.26
N VAL A 4 26.58 -43.05 41.77
CA VAL A 4 26.08 -41.68 41.75
C VAL A 4 25.29 -41.43 40.46
N LEU A 5 24.22 -40.64 40.62
CA LEU A 5 23.30 -40.05 39.64
C LEU A 5 23.91 -39.54 38.33
N ALA A 6 23.09 -39.55 37.28
CA ALA A 6 22.94 -38.40 36.37
C ALA A 6 21.52 -38.38 35.77
N ILE A 7 20.64 -37.53 36.33
CA ILE A 7 19.35 -37.16 35.71
C ILE A 7 19.68 -36.02 34.73
N GLY A 8 19.62 -36.31 33.44
CA GLY A 8 19.82 -35.34 32.38
C GLY A 8 18.59 -34.43 32.24
N SER A 9 18.67 -33.22 32.78
CA SER A 9 17.72 -32.14 32.53
C SER A 9 17.89 -31.63 31.09
N CYS A 10 16.97 -32.01 30.19
CA CYS A 10 16.82 -31.34 28.90
C CYS A 10 16.27 -29.93 29.14
N MET A 11 17.13 -28.92 29.07
CA MET A 11 16.71 -27.52 29.00
C MET A 11 15.98 -27.29 27.68
N LEU A 12 14.75 -26.79 27.78
CA LEU A 12 13.96 -26.23 26.68
C LEU A 12 14.68 -24.98 26.15
N SER A 13 15.37 -25.13 25.02
CA SER A 13 15.79 -23.99 24.21
C SER A 13 14.60 -23.56 23.34
N SER A 14 13.72 -22.72 23.88
CA SER A 14 12.82 -21.90 23.07
C SER A 14 13.67 -20.87 22.34
N ALA A 15 14.21 -21.26 21.19
CA ALA A 15 14.73 -20.32 20.22
C ALA A 15 13.59 -19.36 19.89
N HIS A 16 13.76 -18.08 20.21
CA HIS A 16 12.94 -17.02 19.67
C HIS A 16 13.20 -17.00 18.16
N ALA A 17 12.41 -17.77 17.41
CA ALA A 17 12.22 -17.50 16.00
C ALA A 17 11.65 -16.08 15.94
N ALA A 18 12.31 -15.18 15.22
CA ALA A 18 11.66 -13.97 14.76
C ALA A 18 10.30 -14.40 14.17
N ASP A 19 9.20 -13.83 14.65
CA ASP A 19 7.85 -14.12 14.18
C ASP A 19 7.76 -13.78 12.68
N SER A 20 8.25 -14.67 11.82
CA SER A 20 7.90 -14.66 10.41
C SER A 20 6.45 -15.13 10.36
N ARG A 21 5.52 -14.18 10.50
CA ARG A 21 4.10 -14.43 10.32
C ARG A 21 3.85 -15.26 9.05
N GLY A 22 2.78 -16.04 9.05
CA GLY A 22 2.35 -16.77 7.85
C GLY A 22 1.86 -15.82 6.73
N PRO A 23 1.46 -16.39 5.56
CA PRO A 23 0.83 -15.65 4.47
C PRO A 23 -0.40 -14.83 4.92
N ALA A 24 -0.88 -13.94 4.06
CA ALA A 24 -2.14 -13.23 4.29
C ALA A 24 -3.31 -14.20 4.52
N THR A 25 -4.05 -13.99 5.60
CA THR A 25 -5.31 -14.72 5.84
C THR A 25 -6.48 -14.10 5.06
N PRO A 26 -7.56 -14.85 4.78
CA PRO A 26 -8.76 -14.30 4.15
C PRO A 26 -9.35 -13.10 4.90
N GLU A 27 -9.30 -13.12 6.24
CA GLU A 27 -9.80 -12.04 7.09
C GLU A 27 -8.95 -10.77 6.95
N GLU A 28 -7.62 -10.92 6.86
CA GLU A 28 -6.73 -9.78 6.62
C GLU A 28 -6.94 -9.19 5.22
N ILE A 29 -7.11 -10.04 4.20
CA ILE A 29 -7.44 -9.61 2.83
C ILE A 29 -8.73 -8.79 2.82
N ALA A 30 -9.79 -9.31 3.47
CA ALA A 30 -11.05 -8.60 3.59
C ALA A 30 -10.90 -7.26 4.34
N ARG A 31 -10.07 -7.22 5.39
CA ARG A 31 -9.78 -5.99 6.14
C ARG A 31 -9.09 -4.94 5.28
N VAL A 32 -8.09 -5.31 4.47
CA VAL A 32 -7.41 -4.36 3.55
C VAL A 32 -8.40 -3.72 2.59
N VAL A 33 -9.31 -4.52 2.02
CA VAL A 33 -10.37 -4.00 1.13
C VAL A 33 -11.30 -3.04 1.86
N GLN A 34 -11.68 -3.33 3.10
CA GLN A 34 -12.50 -2.44 3.92
C GLN A 34 -11.78 -1.12 4.24
N ILE A 35 -10.48 -1.17 4.53
CA ILE A 35 -9.67 0.03 4.79
C ILE A 35 -9.59 0.90 3.54
N ALA A 36 -9.36 0.30 2.36
CA ALA A 36 -9.37 1.06 1.10
C ALA A 36 -10.72 1.76 0.87
N ALA A 37 -11.84 1.06 1.09
CA ALA A 37 -13.17 1.64 0.95
C ALA A 37 -13.48 2.74 1.99
N ALA A 38 -12.91 2.66 3.19
CA ALA A 38 -12.99 3.73 4.19
C ALA A 38 -12.13 4.93 3.80
N ALA A 39 -10.91 4.68 3.31
CA ALA A 39 -9.98 5.71 2.87
C ALA A 39 -10.49 6.49 1.65
N ASP A 40 -11.22 5.83 0.74
CA ASP A 40 -11.91 6.51 -0.37
C ASP A 40 -12.92 7.57 0.09
N LYS A 41 -13.47 7.46 1.32
CA LYS A 41 -14.42 8.42 1.89
C LYS A 41 -13.72 9.49 2.72
N ASP A 42 -12.86 9.05 3.64
CA ASP A 42 -12.08 9.94 4.50
C ASP A 42 -10.64 9.41 4.65
N PRO A 43 -9.74 9.80 3.74
CA PRO A 43 -8.38 9.28 3.71
C PRO A 43 -7.55 9.79 4.89
N VAL A 44 -7.88 10.96 5.45
CA VAL A 44 -7.17 11.55 6.60
C VAL A 44 -7.52 10.80 7.87
N ALA A 45 -8.81 10.62 8.15
CA ALA A 45 -9.24 9.89 9.33
C ALA A 45 -8.81 8.41 9.26
N THR A 46 -8.90 7.79 8.09
CA THR A 46 -8.48 6.40 7.89
C THR A 46 -6.98 6.24 8.12
N MET A 47 -6.15 7.11 7.56
CA MET A 47 -4.70 7.11 7.79
C MET A 47 -4.34 7.26 9.28
N ALA A 48 -5.06 8.13 10.01
CA ALA A 48 -4.82 8.37 11.43
C ALA A 48 -5.41 7.28 12.37
N SER A 49 -6.22 6.37 11.84
CA SER A 49 -6.93 5.36 12.62
C SER A 49 -6.03 4.19 13.07
N ALA A 50 -6.56 3.34 13.95
CA ALA A 50 -5.91 2.08 14.30
C ALA A 50 -5.80 1.12 13.10
N ASP A 51 -6.79 1.16 12.19
CA ASP A 51 -6.77 0.37 10.96
C ASP A 51 -5.69 0.84 9.99
N GLY A 52 -5.52 2.15 9.81
CA GLY A 52 -4.45 2.70 8.99
C GLY A 52 -3.06 2.26 9.47
N ARG A 53 -2.82 2.33 10.79
CA ARG A 53 -1.57 1.84 11.40
C ARG A 53 -1.40 0.33 11.26
N TRP A 54 -2.49 -0.42 11.46
CA TRP A 54 -2.47 -1.86 11.25
C TRP A 54 -2.11 -2.20 9.81
N PHE A 55 -2.70 -1.52 8.83
CA PHE A 55 -2.42 -1.74 7.40
C PHE A 55 -0.96 -1.48 7.06
N GLN A 56 -0.38 -0.35 7.51
CA GLN A 56 1.02 -0.03 7.24
C GLN A 56 1.96 -1.12 7.78
N LYS A 57 1.76 -1.57 9.03
CA LYS A 57 2.54 -2.67 9.58
C LYS A 57 2.30 -3.97 8.82
N TRP A 58 1.05 -4.29 8.52
CA TRP A 58 0.67 -5.49 7.80
C TRP A 58 1.32 -5.54 6.42
N SER A 59 1.33 -4.43 5.68
CA SER A 59 1.93 -4.36 4.33
C SER A 59 3.44 -4.54 4.33
N ASP A 60 4.11 -4.19 5.44
CA ASP A 60 5.55 -4.38 5.60
C ASP A 60 5.90 -5.83 6.00
N ASP A 61 5.03 -6.49 6.77
CA ASP A 61 5.29 -7.80 7.36
C ASP A 61 4.80 -8.99 6.53
N VAL A 62 3.80 -8.80 5.66
CA VAL A 62 3.13 -9.91 4.96
C VAL A 62 4.04 -10.52 3.88
N PRO A 63 4.34 -11.83 3.94
CA PRO A 63 5.43 -12.41 3.15
C PRO A 63 5.05 -12.77 1.70
N ASP A 64 3.75 -12.90 1.41
CA ASP A 64 3.24 -13.41 0.13
C ASP A 64 2.82 -12.32 -0.86
N TYR A 65 2.97 -11.04 -0.51
CA TYR A 65 2.68 -9.92 -1.42
C TYR A 65 3.85 -8.96 -1.55
N SER A 66 4.21 -8.65 -2.79
CA SER A 66 5.25 -7.67 -3.13
C SER A 66 4.62 -6.32 -3.47
N PHE A 67 4.21 -5.57 -2.44
CA PHE A 67 3.53 -4.27 -2.62
C PHE A 67 4.41 -3.12 -3.11
N GLY A 68 5.72 -3.33 -3.26
CA GLY A 68 6.75 -2.30 -3.45
C GLY A 68 6.40 -1.14 -4.40
N PRO A 69 7.11 0.00 -4.25
CA PRO A 69 6.74 1.24 -4.93
C PRO A 69 6.69 1.08 -6.45
N ASP A 70 5.76 1.79 -7.09
CA ASP A 70 5.63 1.91 -8.54
C ASP A 70 5.79 3.37 -9.01
N GLN A 71 5.61 3.60 -10.31
CA GLN A 71 5.71 4.94 -10.91
C GLN A 71 4.76 5.96 -10.26
N GLY A 72 3.55 5.53 -9.85
CA GLY A 72 2.58 6.39 -9.17
C GLY A 72 3.11 6.85 -7.81
N ALA A 73 3.63 5.92 -7.00
CA ALA A 73 4.26 6.24 -5.72
C ALA A 73 5.44 7.21 -5.89
N PHE A 74 6.33 6.98 -6.87
CA PHE A 74 7.46 7.88 -7.13
C PHE A 74 7.03 9.26 -7.61
N TRP A 75 6.02 9.34 -8.48
CA TRP A 75 5.46 10.60 -8.95
C TRP A 75 4.90 11.46 -7.80
N LEU A 76 4.18 10.83 -6.85
CA LEU A 76 3.70 11.48 -5.62
C LEU A 76 4.85 11.95 -4.73
N MET A 77 5.90 11.12 -4.59
CA MET A 77 7.08 11.48 -3.81
C MET A 77 7.86 12.66 -4.41
N ASN A 78 7.81 12.82 -5.74
CA ASN A 78 8.59 13.78 -6.51
C ASN A 78 7.82 15.04 -6.92
N GLY A 79 6.82 15.42 -6.13
CA GLY A 79 6.24 16.77 -6.17
C GLY A 79 4.86 16.89 -6.80
N ALA A 80 4.24 15.77 -7.21
CA ALA A 80 2.83 15.77 -7.60
C ALA A 80 1.89 16.10 -6.44
N ALA A 81 2.32 15.86 -5.21
CA ALA A 81 1.66 16.30 -3.99
C ALA A 81 2.68 16.94 -3.04
N LYS A 82 2.22 17.91 -2.24
CA LYS A 82 3.08 18.66 -1.29
C LYS A 82 2.43 18.72 0.09
N GLY A 83 3.23 19.01 1.11
CA GLY A 83 2.76 19.20 2.49
C GLY A 83 1.94 18.02 3.01
N GLU A 84 0.80 18.32 3.64
CA GLU A 84 -0.13 17.34 4.19
C GLU A 84 -0.74 16.43 3.12
N LEU A 85 -1.11 16.99 1.96
CA LEU A 85 -1.66 16.23 0.84
C LEU A 85 -0.72 15.10 0.40
N LYS A 86 0.60 15.33 0.43
CA LYS A 86 1.60 14.31 0.07
C LYS A 86 1.47 13.06 0.94
N ARG A 87 1.34 13.23 2.26
CA ARG A 87 1.28 12.08 3.18
C ARG A 87 0.01 11.28 2.98
N VAL A 88 -1.12 11.97 2.85
CA VAL A 88 -2.43 11.34 2.62
C VAL A 88 -2.47 10.66 1.26
N ALA A 89 -1.94 11.28 0.21
CA ALA A 89 -1.88 10.69 -1.13
C ALA A 89 -1.00 9.44 -1.17
N ILE A 90 0.15 9.43 -0.49
CA ILE A 90 1.00 8.24 -0.42
C ILE A 90 0.29 7.10 0.32
N PHE A 91 -0.33 7.38 1.46
CA PHE A 91 -1.13 6.38 2.18
C PHE A 91 -2.26 5.83 1.31
N GLN A 92 -3.03 6.72 0.67
CA GLN A 92 -4.12 6.33 -0.22
C GLN A 92 -3.63 5.45 -1.37
N HIS A 93 -2.49 5.81 -1.96
CA HIS A 93 -1.87 5.02 -3.01
C HIS A 93 -1.53 3.61 -2.51
N MET A 94 -0.86 3.49 -1.36
CA MET A 94 -0.48 2.20 -0.76
C MET A 94 -1.71 1.31 -0.51
N VAL A 95 -2.75 1.84 0.12
CA VAL A 95 -3.93 1.03 0.46
C VAL A 95 -4.73 0.64 -0.79
N SER A 96 -4.79 1.52 -1.79
CA SER A 96 -5.50 1.24 -3.05
C SER A 96 -4.78 0.18 -3.88
N THR A 97 -3.44 0.25 -3.99
CA THR A 97 -2.66 -0.77 -4.70
C THR A 97 -2.68 -2.12 -3.98
N ALA A 98 -2.65 -2.11 -2.64
CA ALA A 98 -2.75 -3.33 -1.84
C ALA A 98 -4.12 -3.98 -1.99
N ALA A 99 -5.21 -3.22 -1.85
CA ALA A 99 -6.57 -3.71 -2.06
C ALA A 99 -6.75 -4.31 -3.46
N TYR A 100 -6.25 -3.63 -4.50
CA TYR A 100 -6.28 -4.16 -5.86
C TYR A 100 -5.56 -5.51 -5.97
N GLN A 101 -4.32 -5.59 -5.47
CA GLN A 101 -3.52 -6.82 -5.55
C GLN A 101 -4.17 -7.99 -4.81
N VAL A 102 -4.67 -7.79 -3.59
CA VAL A 102 -5.30 -8.89 -2.84
C VAL A 102 -6.63 -9.34 -3.46
N GLN A 103 -7.40 -8.42 -4.05
CA GLN A 103 -8.64 -8.75 -4.75
C GLN A 103 -8.40 -9.56 -6.03
N HIS A 104 -7.25 -9.37 -6.67
CA HIS A 104 -6.88 -10.02 -7.93
C HIS A 104 -5.83 -11.12 -7.76
N GLN A 105 -5.45 -11.44 -6.52
CA GLN A 105 -4.43 -12.45 -6.18
C GLN A 105 -3.07 -12.20 -6.86
N ILE A 106 -2.69 -10.93 -7.01
CA ILE A 106 -1.42 -10.52 -7.61
C ILE A 106 -0.34 -10.48 -6.52
N HIS A 107 0.40 -11.57 -6.38
CA HIS A 107 1.45 -11.72 -5.36
C HIS A 107 2.75 -10.99 -5.71
N ASP A 108 3.13 -10.96 -6.98
CA ASP A 108 4.32 -10.28 -7.48
C ASP A 108 4.04 -9.57 -8.81
N PRO A 109 3.62 -8.30 -8.77
CA PRO A 109 3.26 -7.56 -9.98
C PRO A 109 4.45 -7.29 -10.90
N GLN A 110 5.71 -7.47 -10.46
CA GLN A 110 6.86 -7.25 -11.34
C GLN A 110 7.00 -8.33 -12.42
N LYS A 111 6.35 -9.48 -12.24
CA LYS A 111 6.38 -10.59 -13.21
C LYS A 111 5.47 -10.37 -14.42
N SER A 112 4.55 -9.41 -14.36
CA SER A 112 3.62 -9.09 -15.44
C SER A 112 3.52 -7.58 -15.61
N LYS A 113 3.89 -7.10 -16.80
CA LYS A 113 3.77 -5.69 -17.14
C LYS A 113 2.33 -5.20 -17.00
N ASP A 114 1.36 -6.02 -17.42
CA ASP A 114 -0.05 -5.65 -17.40
C ASP A 114 -0.57 -5.56 -15.97
N GLU A 115 -0.17 -6.48 -15.08
CA GLU A 115 -0.53 -6.43 -13.65
C GLU A 115 0.14 -5.24 -12.96
N PHE A 116 1.39 -4.93 -13.30
CA PHE A 116 2.09 -3.77 -12.78
C PHE A 116 1.42 -2.45 -13.21
N GLU A 117 1.04 -2.33 -14.48
CA GLU A 117 0.32 -1.15 -14.97
C GLU A 117 -1.06 -1.06 -14.33
N ALA A 118 -1.80 -2.17 -14.22
CA ALA A 118 -3.13 -2.20 -13.65
C ALA A 118 -3.14 -1.84 -12.15
N LYS A 119 -2.19 -2.36 -11.35
CA LYS A 119 -2.07 -1.95 -9.95
C LYS A 119 -1.74 -0.45 -9.82
N THR A 120 -0.90 0.07 -10.71
CA THR A 120 -0.48 1.49 -10.67
C THR A 120 -1.68 2.39 -11.01
N VAL A 121 -2.49 1.99 -11.99
CA VAL A 121 -3.76 2.68 -12.31
C VAL A 121 -4.70 2.66 -11.11
N ALA A 122 -4.94 1.51 -10.49
CA ALA A 122 -5.81 1.40 -9.31
C ALA A 122 -5.33 2.26 -8.13
N GLY A 123 -4.00 2.30 -7.92
CA GLY A 123 -3.35 3.17 -6.95
C GLY A 123 -3.67 4.64 -7.19
N LEU A 124 -3.49 5.11 -8.43
CA LEU A 124 -3.81 6.49 -8.80
C LEU A 124 -5.31 6.79 -8.75
N GLU A 125 -6.19 5.88 -9.17
CA GLU A 125 -7.63 6.11 -9.08
C GLU A 125 -8.08 6.41 -7.64
N GLY A 126 -7.57 5.65 -6.66
CA GLY A 126 -7.79 5.91 -5.25
C GLY A 126 -7.26 7.27 -4.82
N VAL A 127 -6.04 7.63 -5.23
CA VAL A 127 -5.46 8.94 -4.95
C VAL A 127 -6.29 10.07 -5.53
N LEU A 128 -6.81 9.95 -6.76
CA LEU A 128 -7.60 10.99 -7.39
C LEU A 128 -8.95 11.18 -6.68
N ARG A 129 -9.59 10.11 -6.19
CA ARG A 129 -10.79 10.23 -5.34
C ARG A 129 -10.48 10.98 -4.03
N ALA A 130 -9.42 10.56 -3.33
CA ALA A 130 -8.97 11.24 -2.10
C ALA A 130 -8.63 12.71 -2.35
N TYR A 131 -7.89 13.01 -3.42
CA TYR A 131 -7.52 14.36 -3.81
C TYR A 131 -8.75 15.25 -4.03
N GLN A 132 -9.74 14.77 -4.77
CA GLN A 132 -10.96 15.54 -5.04
C GLN A 132 -11.75 15.83 -3.75
N ASN A 133 -11.84 14.85 -2.82
CA ASN A 133 -12.49 15.07 -1.53
C ASN A 133 -11.74 16.12 -0.69
N LEU A 134 -10.40 16.04 -0.65
CA LEU A 134 -9.57 16.98 0.10
C LEU A 134 -9.56 18.39 -0.51
N LEU A 135 -9.59 18.48 -1.84
CA LEU A 135 -9.68 19.74 -2.56
C LEU A 135 -11.01 20.45 -2.33
N ALA A 136 -12.11 19.68 -2.27
CA ALA A 136 -13.43 20.22 -1.96
C ALA A 136 -13.51 20.78 -0.53
N ALA A 137 -12.82 20.15 0.42
CA ALA A 137 -12.76 20.60 1.81
C ALA A 137 -11.80 21.79 2.03
N ASN A 138 -10.66 21.81 1.32
CA ASN A 138 -9.66 22.87 1.41
C ASN A 138 -9.03 23.16 0.03
N PRO A 139 -9.33 24.32 -0.59
CA PRO A 139 -8.77 24.72 -1.89
C PRO A 139 -7.24 24.79 -1.92
N ASP A 140 -6.56 24.99 -0.79
CA ASP A 140 -5.09 25.05 -0.71
C ASP A 140 -4.43 23.69 -1.02
N ASN A 141 -5.21 22.61 -1.04
CA ASN A 141 -4.74 21.30 -1.50
C ASN A 141 -4.52 21.25 -3.02
N ARG A 142 -4.89 22.27 -3.79
CA ARG A 142 -4.79 22.23 -5.25
C ARG A 142 -3.37 21.89 -5.71
N SER A 143 -3.29 20.95 -6.65
CA SER A 143 -2.05 20.53 -7.28
C SER A 143 -2.26 20.34 -8.78
N ALA A 144 -1.58 21.15 -9.59
CA ALA A 144 -1.68 21.06 -11.04
C ALA A 144 -1.37 19.65 -11.60
N PRO A 145 -0.32 18.93 -11.13
CA PRO A 145 -0.11 17.54 -11.53
C PRO A 145 -1.30 16.60 -11.22
N LEU A 146 -1.97 16.77 -10.08
CA LEU A 146 -3.15 15.96 -9.74
C LEU A 146 -4.38 16.39 -10.55
N ASP A 147 -4.53 17.68 -10.87
CA ASP A 147 -5.57 18.17 -11.78
C ASP A 147 -5.42 17.56 -13.18
N ASP A 148 -4.19 17.48 -13.70
CA ASP A 148 -3.89 16.84 -14.99
C ASP A 148 -4.24 15.34 -14.97
N ALA A 149 -3.94 14.65 -13.87
CA ALA A 149 -4.29 13.24 -13.68
C ALA A 149 -5.81 13.02 -13.55
N VAL A 150 -6.54 13.91 -12.88
CA VAL A 150 -8.01 13.92 -12.86
C VAL A 150 -8.55 14.08 -14.27
N ALA A 151 -8.03 15.03 -15.04
CA ALA A 151 -8.45 15.25 -16.42
C ALA A 151 -8.16 14.04 -17.32
N ALA A 152 -7.05 13.33 -17.11
CA ALA A 152 -6.74 12.08 -17.81
C ALA A 152 -7.73 10.96 -17.44
N ARG A 153 -8.07 10.79 -16.16
CA ARG A 153 -9.06 9.81 -15.70
C ARG A 153 -10.43 10.09 -16.32
N ASP A 154 -10.91 11.33 -16.26
CA ASP A 154 -12.24 11.70 -16.73
C ASP A 154 -12.38 11.55 -18.27
N LYS A 155 -11.25 11.55 -19.00
CA LYS A 155 -11.17 11.25 -20.44
C LYS A 155 -10.97 9.77 -20.75
N GLY A 156 -10.85 8.90 -19.75
CA GLY A 156 -10.56 7.47 -19.93
C GLY A 156 -9.11 7.18 -20.34
N THR A 157 -8.19 8.12 -20.14
CA THR A 157 -6.77 8.02 -20.57
C THR A 157 -5.80 7.87 -19.41
N LEU A 158 -6.26 7.48 -18.22
CA LEU A 158 -5.38 7.32 -17.04
C LEU A 158 -4.26 6.31 -17.24
N LEU A 159 -4.49 5.21 -17.97
CA LEU A 159 -3.43 4.26 -18.32
C LEU A 159 -2.34 4.91 -19.18
N ALA A 160 -2.72 5.74 -20.15
CA ALA A 160 -1.77 6.48 -20.96
C ALA A 160 -0.97 7.49 -20.13
N PHE A 161 -1.64 8.14 -19.16
CA PHE A 161 -0.97 8.99 -18.17
C PHE A 161 0.05 8.22 -17.34
N VAL A 162 -0.31 7.05 -16.80
CA VAL A 162 0.61 6.17 -16.04
C VAL A 162 1.84 5.81 -16.86
N ARG A 163 1.66 5.42 -18.13
CA ARG A 163 2.77 5.08 -19.04
C ARG A 163 3.70 6.26 -19.35
N ALA A 164 3.19 7.48 -19.25
CA ALA A 164 3.94 8.73 -19.46
C ALA A 164 4.61 9.25 -18.18
N LEU A 165 4.35 8.64 -17.01
CA LEU A 165 5.02 9.03 -15.77
C LEU A 165 6.54 8.83 -15.87
N PRO A 166 7.33 9.64 -15.15
CA PRO A 166 8.77 9.42 -15.06
C PRO A 166 9.10 7.97 -14.66
N PRO A 167 10.16 7.38 -15.23
CA PRO A 167 10.56 6.04 -14.87
C PRO A 167 10.99 5.98 -13.40
N MET A 168 10.80 4.83 -12.77
CA MET A 168 11.35 4.59 -11.43
C MET A 168 12.89 4.69 -11.47
N PRO A 169 13.53 5.21 -10.41
CA PRO A 169 14.99 5.20 -10.31
C PRO A 169 15.52 3.77 -10.47
N LYS A 170 16.70 3.63 -11.12
CA LYS A 170 17.42 2.36 -11.13
C LYS A 170 17.82 2.03 -9.69
N ARG A 171 17.48 0.83 -9.23
CA ARG A 171 17.92 0.28 -7.95
C ARG A 171 19.38 -0.16 -8.05
#